data_AF-A0A2H0CTV0-F1
#
_entry.id   AF-A0A2H0CTV0-F1
#
_cell.length_a   1.000
_cell.length_b   1.000
_cell.length_c   1.000
_cell.angle_alpha   90.00
_cell.angle_beta   90.00
_cell.angle_gamma   90.00
#
_symmetry.space_group_name_H-M   'P 1'
#
loop_
_entity.id
_entity.type
_entity.pdbx_description
1 polymer ?
#
loop_
_entity_poly.entity_id
_entity_poly.type
_entity_poly.pdbx_seq_one_letter_code
_entity_poly.pdbx_strand_id
1 'polypeptide(L)' 'MIFGTGLDIIEINRIKKSIEKYSPRFENKIFTDGEINYCQSQADPGKHFAARFAVKEAVSKSLGTGIN' A
#
# COMPACT_ATOMS: atom_id res chain seq x y z
N MET A 1 23.18 -9.39 -12.72
CA MET A 1 23.29 -7.92 -12.58
C MET A 1 21.97 -7.43 -11.99
N ILE A 2 21.96 -6.52 -11.00
CA ILE A 2 20.72 -6.02 -10.37
C ILE A 2 20.11 -4.94 -11.27
N PHE A 3 18.80 -5.02 -11.56
CA PHE A 3 18.10 -4.05 -12.41
C PHE A 3 17.94 -2.68 -11.72
N GLY A 4 17.43 -2.68 -10.49
CA GLY A 4 17.22 -1.48 -9.69
C GLY A 4 16.83 -1.85 -8.26
N THR A 5 16.91 -0.88 -7.36
CA THR A 5 16.54 -1.03 -5.94
C THR A 5 15.55 0.05 -5.56
N GLY A 6 14.62 -0.25 -4.65
CA GLY A 6 13.68 0.74 -4.15
C GLY A 6 13.36 0.53 -2.68
N LEU A 7 13.13 1.65 -2.00
CA LEU A 7 12.81 1.73 -0.58
C LEU A 7 11.66 2.70 -0.39
N ASP A 8 10.73 2.38 0.50
CA ASP A 8 9.70 3.30 0.93
C ASP A 8 9.37 3.11 2.42
N ILE A 9 9.02 4.22 3.08
CA ILE A 9 8.64 4.23 4.50
C ILE A 9 7.29 4.92 4.60
N ILE A 10 6.32 4.22 5.20
CA ILE A 10 4.94 4.70 5.33
C ILE A 10 4.54 4.78 6.79
N GLU A 11 3.98 5.94 7.16
CA GLU A 11 3.30 6.10 8.43
C GLU A 11 1.95 5.37 8.42
N ILE A 12 1.77 4.40 9.33
CA ILE A 12 0.53 3.62 9.45
C ILE A 12 -0.68 4.52 9.66
N ASN A 13 -0.56 5.56 10.50
CA ASN A 13 -1.66 6.48 10.81
C ASN A 13 -2.12 7.26 9.57
N ARG A 14 -1.21 7.56 8.63
CA ARG A 14 -1.57 8.21 7.36
C ARG A 14 -2.51 7.34 6.54
N ILE A 15 -2.22 6.04 6.46
CA ILE A 15 -3.04 5.08 5.72
C ILE A 15 -4.37 4.84 6.42
N LYS A 16 -4.37 4.71 7.75
CA LYS A 16 -5.61 4.61 8.55
C LYS A 16 -6.55 5.79 8.28
N LYS A 17 -6.05 7.02 8.35
CA LYS A 17 -6.82 8.24 8.04
C LYS A 17 -7.35 8.26 6.61
N SER A 18 -6.56 7.81 5.63
CA SER A 18 -7.02 7.73 4.24
C SER A 18 -8.14 6.71 4.05
N ILE A 19 -8.05 5.55 4.70
CA ILE A 19 -9.10 4.52 4.66
C ILE A 19 -10.36 5.07 5.34
N GLU A 20 -10.24 5.59 6.57
CA GLU A 20 -11.38 6.15 7.31
C GLU A 20 -12.10 7.26 6.52
N LYS A 21 -11.36 8.11 5.81
CA LYS A 21 -11.93 9.26 5.10
C LYS A 21 -12.46 8.93 3.70
N TYR A 22 -11.84 7.96 3.01
CA TYR A 22 -12.06 7.76 1.56
C TYR A 22 -12.42 6.33 1.17
N SER A 23 -12.61 5.41 2.11
CA SER A 23 -13.12 4.07 1.82
C SER A 23 -14.55 4.13 1.24
N PRO A 24 -14.91 3.26 0.27
CA PRO A 24 -14.08 2.20 -0.33
C PRO A 24 -13.21 2.67 -1.50
N ARG A 25 -13.38 3.92 -1.96
CA ARG A 25 -12.72 4.43 -3.17
C ARG A 25 -11.19 4.39 -3.09
N PHE A 26 -10.61 4.72 -1.93
CA PHE A 26 -9.17 4.64 -1.73
C PHE A 26 -8.65 3.21 -1.81
N GLU A 27 -9.36 2.27 -1.18
CA GLU A 27 -8.97 0.86 -1.17
C GLU A 27 -8.97 0.29 -2.59
N ASN A 28 -10.10 0.45 -3.31
CA ASN A 28 -10.28 -0.08 -4.65
C ASN A 28 -9.35 0.56 -5.70
N LYS A 29 -8.83 1.76 -5.43
CA LYS A 29 -7.86 2.41 -6.34
C LYS A 29 -6.47 1.78 -6.25
N ILE A 30 -6.08 1.28 -5.08
CA ILE A 30 -4.67 0.97 -4.77
C ILE A 30 -4.43 -0.52 -4.54
N PHE A 31 -5.45 -1.22 -4.03
CA PHE A 31 -5.36 -2.62 -3.67
C PHE A 31 -6.25 -3.46 -4.58
N THR A 32 -5.79 -4.67 -4.84
CA THR A 32 -6.60 -5.72 -5.47
C THR A 32 -7.63 -6.27 -4.48
N ASP A 33 -8.70 -6.88 -4.96
CA ASP A 33 -9.73 -7.48 -4.10
C ASP A 33 -9.14 -8.50 -3.12
N GLY A 34 -8.15 -9.30 -3.56
CA GLY A 34 -7.45 -10.25 -2.71
C GLY A 34 -6.65 -9.58 -1.59
N GLU A 35 -6.00 -8.44 -1.86
CA GLU A 35 -5.30 -7.66 -0.85
C GLU A 35 -6.26 -7.02 0.15
N ILE A 36 -7.39 -6.49 -0.33
CA ILE A 36 -8.43 -5.89 0.53
C ILE A 36 -8.98 -6.94 1.49
N ASN A 37 -9.43 -8.08 0.95
CA ASN A 37 -9.95 -9.19 1.73
C ASN A 37 -8.94 -9.67 2.78
N TYR A 38 -7.68 -9.85 2.38
CA TYR A 38 -6.63 -10.19 3.32
C TYR A 38 -6.49 -9.13 4.42
N CYS A 39 -6.37 -7.84 4.06
CA CYS A 39 -6.06 -6.79 5.04
C CYS A 39 -7.19 -6.63 6.05
N GLN A 40 -8.44 -6.69 5.59
CA GLN A 40 -9.63 -6.61 6.44
C GLN A 40 -9.77 -7.81 7.38
N SER A 41 -9.22 -8.98 7.02
CA SER A 41 -9.26 -10.17 7.88
C SER A 41 -8.27 -10.14 9.05
N GLN A 42 -7.39 -9.13 9.14
CA GLN A 42 -6.35 -9.06 10.16
C GLN A 42 -6.80 -8.30 11.39
N ALA A 43 -6.11 -8.52 12.52
CA ALA A 43 -6.41 -7.83 13.79
C ALA A 43 -6.21 -6.30 13.73
N ASP A 44 -5.26 -5.82 12.93
CA ASP A 44 -5.07 -4.39 12.65
C ASP A 44 -4.96 -4.14 11.14
N PRO A 45 -6.10 -4.00 10.43
CA PRO A 45 -6.12 -3.84 8.98
C PRO A 45 -5.25 -2.67 8.49
N GLY A 46 -5.17 -1.58 9.24
CA GLY A 46 -4.41 -0.39 8.86
C GLY A 46 -2.91 -0.65 8.73
N LYS A 47 -2.31 -1.46 9.61
CA LYS A 47 -0.90 -1.88 9.47
C LYS A 47 -0.68 -2.68 8.19
N HIS A 48 -1.62 -3.55 7.89
CA HIS A 48 -1.57 -4.42 6.74
C HIS A 48 -1.74 -3.66 5.43
N PHE A 49 -2.66 -2.70 5.35
CA PHE A 49 -2.77 -1.80 4.21
C PHE A 49 -1.51 -0.94 4.03
N ALA A 50 -0.95 -0.42 5.13
CA ALA A 50 0.26 0.40 5.09
C ALA A 50 1.48 -0.36 4.55
N ALA A 51 1.66 -1.62 4.97
CA ALA A 51 2.73 -2.47 4.47
C ALA A 51 2.64 -2.69 2.95
N ARG A 52 1.43 -2.92 2.41
CA ARG A 52 1.25 -3.12 0.96
C ARG A 52 1.46 -1.84 0.19
N PHE A 53 1.00 -0.71 0.73
CA PHE A 53 1.25 0.59 0.13
C PHE A 53 2.76 0.84 0.00
N ALA A 54 3.53 0.64 1.08
CA ALA A 54 4.98 0.80 1.08
C ALA A 54 5.68 -0.12 0.07
N VAL A 55 5.24 -1.39 -0.02
CA VAL A 55 5.82 -2.34 -0.98
C VAL A 55 5.54 -1.91 -2.42
N LYS A 56 4.33 -1.45 -2.75
CA LYS A 56 4.00 -0.99 -4.11
C LYS A 56 4.85 0.21 -4.51
N GLU A 57 5.05 1.18 -3.61
CA GLU A 57 5.94 2.33 -3.81
C GLU A 57 7.41 1.92 -3.97
N ALA A 58 7.91 1.04 -3.09
CA ALA A 58 9.28 0.55 -3.16
C ALA A 58 9.55 -0.22 -4.47
N VAL A 59 8.63 -1.08 -4.90
CA VAL A 59 8.74 -1.81 -6.17
C VAL A 59 8.72 -0.84 -7.34
N SER A 60 7.79 0.12 -7.36
CA SER A 60 7.72 1.14 -8.40
C SER A 60 9.02 1.95 -8.55
N LYS A 61 9.66 2.31 -7.43
CA LYS A 61 10.99 2.97 -7.42
C LYS A 61 12.08 2.06 -7.98
N SER A 62 12.06 0.77 -7.62
CA SER A 62 13.03 -0.20 -8.16
C SER A 62 12.90 -0.39 -9.68
N LEU A 63 11.70 -0.16 -10.22
CA LEU A 63 11.42 -0.21 -11.66
C LEU A 63 11.74 1.12 -12.38
N GLY A 64 11.95 2.21 -11.64
CA GLY A 64 12.29 3.53 -12.19
C GLY A 64 11.11 4.30 -12.81
N THR A 65 9.86 3.86 -12.62
CA THR A 65 8.69 4.47 -13.28
C THR A 65 7.87 5.38 -12.37
N GLY A 66 7.91 5.18 -11.06
CA GLY A 66 6.97 5.83 -10.14
C GLY A 66 5.54 5.29 -10.26
N ILE A 67 4.64 5.78 -9.39
CA ILE A 67 3.20 5.52 -9.46
C ILE A 67 2.53 6.79 -10.00
N ASN A 68 1.79 6.65 -11.10
CA ASN A 68 1.02 7.74 -11.73
C ASN A 68 -0.41 7.81 -11.18
#